data_AF-A0A1B6I0G4-F1
#
_entry.id   AF-A0A1B6I0G4-F1
#
_cell.length_a   1.000
_cell.length_b   1.000
_cell.length_c   1.000
_cell.angle_alpha   90.00
_cell.angle_beta   90.00
_cell.angle_gamma   90.00
#
_symmetry.space_group_name_H-M   'P 1'
#
loop_
_entity.id
_entity.type
_entity.pdbx_description
1 polymer ?
#
loop_
_entity_poly.entity_id
_entity_poly.type
_entity_poly.pdbx_seq_one_letter_code
_entity_poly.pdbx_strand_id
1 'polypeptide(L)'
;TTRGFCTKTMHQPIAPYSIQQFLVDKKIPVLQHLACSPDLAPCDFWLFPKIKSRMKGTHFQTIEKVEQNAAQVLKVLSKENFKQWQIRIQLCIERGGEYFEADK
;
A
#
# COMPACT_ATOMS: atom_id res chain seq x y z
N THR A 1 -16.98 -6.95 24.61
CA THR A 1 -17.41 -7.50 23.31
C THR A 1 -18.00 -6.39 22.47
N THR A 2 -17.17 -5.74 21.66
CA THR A 2 -17.64 -4.81 20.62
C THR A 2 -16.69 -4.99 19.45
N ARG A 3 -16.95 -6.01 18.62
CA ARG A 3 -16.29 -6.15 17.32
C ARG A 3 -16.74 -4.94 16.50
N GLY A 4 -15.82 -4.02 16.22
CA GLY A 4 -16.03 -2.99 15.24
C GLY A 4 -16.37 -3.65 13.92
N PHE A 5 -17.62 -3.52 13.49
CA PHE A 5 -18.08 -3.95 12.18
C PHE A 5 -17.46 -3.02 11.14
N CYS A 6 -16.31 -3.41 10.58
CA CYS A 6 -15.90 -2.88 9.29
C CYS A 6 -16.69 -3.66 8.25
N THR A 7 -17.76 -3.05 7.71
CA THR A 7 -18.57 -3.66 6.67
C THR A 7 -17.71 -3.87 5.42
N LYS A 8 -17.55 -5.14 5.01
CA LYS A 8 -16.77 -5.60 3.85
C LYS A 8 -17.43 -5.22 2.53
N THR A 9 -17.68 -3.93 2.33
CA THR A 9 -18.22 -3.43 1.07
C THR A 9 -17.05 -2.90 0.24
N MET A 10 -16.86 -3.48 -0.95
CA MET A 10 -16.03 -2.88 -2.01
C MET A 10 -16.65 -1.53 -2.38
N HIS A 11 -16.27 -0.49 -1.67
CA HIS A 11 -16.66 0.87 -2.02
C HIS A 11 -15.82 1.30 -3.22
N GLN A 12 -16.45 2.05 -4.13
CA GLN A 12 -15.69 2.76 -5.15
C GLN A 12 -14.65 3.66 -4.47
N PRO A 13 -13.47 3.84 -5.07
CA PRO A 13 -12.44 4.69 -4.50
C PRO A 13 -13.03 6.09 -4.28
N ILE A 14 -13.07 6.53 -3.02
CA ILE A 14 -13.61 7.84 -2.63
C ILE A 14 -12.56 8.89 -3.00
N ALA A 15 -12.39 9.11 -4.30
CA ALA A 15 -11.54 10.16 -4.85
C ALA A 15 -12.42 11.39 -5.15
N PRO A 16 -11.94 12.62 -4.88
CA PRO A 16 -12.59 13.85 -5.33
C PRO A 16 -12.92 13.81 -6.82
N TYR A 17 -14.03 14.44 -7.23
CA TYR A 17 -14.49 14.46 -8.62
C TYR A 17 -13.40 14.90 -9.62
N SER A 18 -12.59 15.91 -9.24
CA SER A 18 -11.46 16.39 -10.07
C SER A 18 -10.42 15.31 -10.33
N ILE A 19 -10.14 14.45 -9.35
CA ILE A 19 -9.23 13.31 -9.50
C ILE A 19 -9.86 12.23 -10.39
N GLN A 20 -11.15 11.94 -10.21
CA GLN A 20 -11.86 10.98 -11.05
C GLN A 20 -11.84 11.40 -12.53
N GLN A 21 -12.13 12.68 -12.80
CA GLN A 21 -12.09 13.24 -14.15
C GLN A 21 -10.69 13.12 -14.75
N PHE A 22 -9.65 13.51 -14.00
CA PHE A 22 -8.27 13.38 -14.45
C PHE A 22 -7.90 11.92 -14.80
N LEU A 23 -8.32 10.95 -13.98
CA LEU A 23 -8.04 9.53 -14.24
C LEU A 23 -8.73 9.02 -15.50
N VAL A 24 -9.99 9.43 -15.72
CA VAL A 24 -10.75 9.12 -16.94
C VAL A 24 -10.09 9.75 -18.17
N ASP A 25 -9.76 11.05 -18.11
CA ASP A 25 -9.14 11.79 -19.22
C ASP A 25 -7.78 11.20 -19.59
N LYS A 26 -7.01 10.73 -18.60
CA LYS A 26 -5.71 10.07 -18.79
C LYS A 26 -5.82 8.57 -19.09
N LYS A 27 -7.03 8.00 -19.12
CA LYS A 27 -7.29 6.56 -19.35
C LYS A 27 -6.51 5.66 -18.38
N ILE A 28 -6.37 6.10 -17.14
CA ILE A 28 -5.68 5.34 -16.10
C ILE A 28 -6.71 4.41 -15.45
N PRO A 29 -6.58 3.07 -15.59
CA PRO A 29 -7.51 2.15 -14.95
C PRO A 29 -7.35 2.21 -13.44
N VAL A 30 -8.47 2.32 -12.73
CA VAL A 30 -8.50 2.35 -11.27
C VAL A 30 -8.86 0.98 -10.75
N LEU A 31 -7.95 0.38 -9.99
CA LEU A 31 -8.23 -0.88 -9.29
C LEU A 31 -9.17 -0.61 -8.11
N GLN A 32 -10.22 -1.41 -7.96
CA GLN A 32 -11.08 -1.34 -6.79
C GLN A 32 -10.28 -1.70 -5.54
N HIS A 33 -10.39 -0.89 -4.49
CA HIS A 33 -9.69 -1.09 -3.23
C HIS A 33 -10.72 -1.08 -2.10
N LEU A 34 -10.61 -2.04 -1.17
CA LEU A 34 -11.48 -2.11 0.00
C LEU A 34 -11.26 -0.87 0.90
N ALA A 35 -12.33 -0.34 1.47
CA ALA A 35 -12.21 0.76 2.43
C ALA A 35 -11.41 0.28 3.65
N CYS A 36 -10.44 1.08 4.11
CA CYS A 36 -9.67 0.83 5.33
C CYS A 36 -8.83 -0.48 5.33
N SER A 37 -8.26 -0.89 4.20
CA SER A 37 -7.39 -2.08 4.10
C SER A 37 -5.90 -1.76 3.84
N PRO A 38 -5.17 -1.18 4.81
CA PRO A 38 -3.73 -0.92 4.67
C PRO A 38 -2.90 -2.22 4.53
N ASP A 39 -3.45 -3.35 4.95
CA ASP A 39 -2.88 -4.69 4.77
C ASP A 39 -2.84 -5.14 3.29
N LEU A 40 -3.60 -4.51 2.41
CA LEU A 40 -3.61 -4.80 0.97
C LEU A 40 -2.89 -3.74 0.14
N ALA A 41 -2.64 -2.55 0.71
CA ALA A 41 -1.95 -1.47 0.05
C ALA A 41 -0.43 -1.76 -0.01
N PRO A 42 0.16 -1.96 -1.21
CA PRO A 42 1.58 -2.33 -1.34
C PRO A 42 2.54 -1.30 -0.74
N CYS A 43 2.12 -0.03 -0.70
CA CYS A 43 2.88 1.03 -0.05
C CYS A 43 2.97 0.82 1.46
N ASP A 44 1.85 0.52 2.12
CA ASP A 44 1.74 0.47 3.57
C ASP A 44 2.38 -0.77 4.19
N PHE A 45 2.10 -1.96 3.65
CA PHE A 45 2.60 -3.20 4.25
C PHE A 45 4.02 -3.58 3.80
N TRP A 46 4.48 -3.11 2.63
CA TRP A 46 5.73 -3.58 2.04
C TRP A 46 6.76 -2.48 1.78
N LEU A 47 6.36 -1.40 1.09
CA LEU A 47 7.31 -0.36 0.67
C LEU A 47 7.79 0.49 1.86
N PHE A 48 6.87 1.05 2.64
CA PHE A 48 7.22 1.93 3.75
C PHE A 48 8.03 1.22 4.83
N PRO A 49 7.75 -0.04 5.21
CA PRO A 49 8.64 -0.78 6.10
C PRO A 49 10.08 -0.89 5.58
N LYS A 50 10.29 -1.16 4.29
CA LYS A 50 11.64 -1.22 3.69
C LYS A 50 12.36 0.13 3.76
N ILE A 51 11.68 1.21 3.39
CA ILE A 51 12.24 2.57 3.43
C ILE A 51 12.57 2.96 4.89
N LYS A 52 11.62 2.79 5.80
CA LYS A 52 11.78 3.09 7.23
C LYS A 52 12.90 2.27 7.85
N SER A 53 13.01 0.99 7.52
CA SER A 53 14.09 0.13 8.02
C SER A 53 15.47 0.59 7.56
N ARG A 54 15.60 1.09 6.31
CA ARG A 54 16.87 1.58 5.79
C ARG A 54 17.30 2.90 6.44
N MET A 55 16.33 3.70 6.84
CA MET A 55 16.54 5.02 7.45
C MET A 55 16.57 5.00 8.98
N LYS A 56 16.24 3.86 9.59
CA LYS A 56 16.08 3.73 11.04
C LYS A 56 17.38 4.09 11.77
N GLY A 57 17.26 4.94 12.79
CA GLY A 57 18.39 5.35 13.64
C GLY A 57 19.28 6.43 13.02
N THR A 58 18.99 6.90 11.81
CA THR A 58 19.78 7.93 11.13
C THR A 58 19.09 9.29 11.24
N HIS A 59 19.79 10.28 11.78
CA HIS A 59 19.35 11.66 11.77
C HIS A 59 19.83 12.36 10.49
N PHE A 60 18.92 12.82 9.66
CA PHE A 60 19.23 13.54 8.43
C PHE A 60 19.14 15.05 8.70
N GLN A 61 20.17 15.79 8.31
CA GLN A 61 20.21 17.25 8.49
C GLN A 61 19.37 18.01 7.45
N THR A 62 19.06 17.37 6.32
CA THR A 62 18.35 18.03 5.21
C THR A 62 17.36 17.06 4.55
N ILE A 63 16.37 17.63 3.87
CA ILE A 63 15.33 16.87 3.17
C ILE A 63 15.93 16.14 1.96
N GLU A 64 16.89 16.74 1.27
CA GLU A 64 17.53 16.13 0.09
C GLU A 64 18.21 14.81 0.45
N LYS A 65 18.82 14.72 1.65
CA LYS A 65 19.42 13.46 2.12
C LYS A 65 18.35 12.40 2.39
N VAL A 66 17.19 12.78 2.90
CA VAL A 66 16.04 11.87 3.09
C VAL A 66 15.56 11.36 1.74
N GLU A 67 15.34 12.26 0.79
CA GLU A 67 14.90 11.91 -0.57
C GLU A 67 15.88 11.01 -1.29
N GLN A 68 17.19 11.31 -1.21
CA GLN A 68 18.24 10.47 -1.80
C GLN A 68 18.24 9.06 -1.22
N ASN A 69 18.06 8.91 0.10
CA ASN A 69 18.02 7.59 0.74
C ASN A 69 16.76 6.81 0.34
N ALA A 70 15.60 7.47 0.31
CA ALA A 70 14.37 6.85 -0.19
C ALA A 70 14.53 6.41 -1.66
N ALA A 71 15.11 7.27 -2.50
CA ALA A 71 15.35 6.97 -3.91
C ALA A 71 16.31 5.78 -4.11
N GLN A 72 17.32 5.62 -3.25
CA GLN A 72 18.19 4.43 -3.29
C GLN A 72 17.42 3.15 -3.01
N VAL A 73 16.50 3.14 -2.04
CA VAL A 73 15.64 1.96 -1.79
C VAL A 73 14.76 1.68 -3.00
N LEU A 74 14.17 2.72 -3.60
CA LEU A 74 13.31 2.60 -4.78
C LEU A 74 14.05 2.05 -6.00
N LYS A 75 15.32 2.42 -6.22
CA LYS A 75 16.15 1.94 -7.34
C LYS A 75 16.42 0.45 -7.31
N VAL A 76 16.40 -0.18 -6.13
CA VAL A 76 16.68 -1.62 -5.95
C VAL A 76 15.39 -2.45 -6.06
N LEU A 77 14.22 -1.81 -6.22
CA LEU A 77 12.97 -2.53 -6.36
C LEU A 77 12.88 -3.21 -7.73
N SER A 78 12.77 -4.54 -7.71
CA SER A 78 12.46 -5.38 -8.87
C SER A 78 10.98 -5.78 -8.91
N LYS A 79 10.54 -6.29 -10.07
CA LYS A 79 9.19 -6.88 -10.26
C LYS A 79 8.91 -8.03 -9.28
N GLU A 80 9.93 -8.77 -8.89
CA GLU A 80 9.79 -9.90 -7.95
C GLU A 80 9.19 -9.46 -6.62
N ASN A 81 9.50 -8.23 -6.20
CA ASN A 81 8.94 -7.69 -4.97
C ASN A 81 7.42 -7.55 -4.98
N PHE A 82 6.80 -7.44 -6.16
CA PHE A 82 5.35 -7.39 -6.30
C PHE A 82 4.69 -8.76 -6.17
N LYS A 83 5.43 -9.87 -6.27
CA LYS A 83 4.84 -11.21 -6.08
C LYS A 83 4.33 -11.42 -4.67
N GLN A 84 5.04 -10.88 -3.67
CA GLN A 84 4.60 -10.94 -2.28
C GLN A 84 3.26 -10.22 -2.07
N TRP A 85 3.03 -9.14 -2.80
CA TRP A 85 1.75 -8.46 -2.82
C TRP A 85 0.63 -9.31 -3.44
N GLN A 86 0.91 -9.98 -4.56
CA GLN A 86 -0.06 -10.87 -5.20
C GLN A 86 -0.44 -12.05 -4.29
N ILE A 87 0.53 -12.66 -3.61
CA ILE A 87 0.29 -13.72 -2.62
C ILE A 87 -0.60 -13.19 -1.49
N ARG A 88 -0.35 -11.98 -1.01
CA ARG A 88 -1.13 -11.36 0.07
C ARG A 88 -2.57 -11.07 -0.35
N ILE A 89 -2.80 -10.59 -1.58
CA ILE A 89 -4.16 -10.45 -2.12
C ILE A 89 -4.87 -11.80 -2.16
N GLN A 90 -4.19 -12.85 -2.63
CA GLN A 90 -4.77 -14.18 -2.71
C GLN A 90 -5.17 -14.74 -1.33
N LEU A 91 -4.31 -14.56 -0.32
CA LEU A 91 -4.62 -14.93 1.06
C LEU A 91 -5.83 -14.17 1.63
N CYS A 92 -5.99 -12.89 1.27
CA CYS A 92 -7.17 -12.11 1.66
C CYS A 92 -8.45 -12.70 1.07
N ILE A 93 -8.41 -13.12 -0.19
CA ILE A 93 -9.54 -13.79 -0.86
C ILE A 93 -9.88 -15.10 -0.15
N GLU A 94 -8.87 -15.94 0.13
CA GLU A 94 -9.05 -17.23 0.82
C GLU A 94 -9.61 -17.08 2.24
N ARG A 95 -9.27 -15.99 2.94
CA ARG A 95 -9.80 -15.66 4.28
C ARG A 95 -11.12 -14.88 4.23
N GLY A 96 -11.77 -14.81 3.07
CA GLY A 96 -13.06 -14.12 2.91
C GLY A 96 -12.99 -12.62 3.25
N GLY A 97 -11.85 -11.98 3.02
CA GLY A 97 -11.62 -10.56 3.32
C GLY A 97 -11.42 -10.23 4.80
N GLU A 98 -11.07 -11.21 5.64
CA GLU A 98 -10.66 -10.94 7.02
C GLU A 98 -9.20 -10.46 7.10
N TYR A 99 -8.96 -9.52 8.01
CA TYR A 99 -7.62 -9.02 8.31
C TYR A 99 -6.71 -10.16 8.76
N PHE A 100 -5.45 -10.12 8.33
CA PHE A 100 -4.42 -11.03 8.82
C PHE A 100 -3.07 -10.34 8.97
N GLU A 101 -2.35 -10.73 10.02
CA GLU A 101 -0.95 -10.39 10.20
C GLU A 101 -0.08 -11.32 9.33
N ALA A 102 1.03 -10.81 8.81
CA ALA A 102 2.03 -11.66 8.18
C ALA A 102 2.70 -12.51 9.26
N ASP A 103 2.80 -13.82 9.07
CA ASP A 103 3.57 -14.69 9.96
C ASP A 103 5.02 -14.17 10.02
N LYS A 104 5.54 -14.03 11.25
CA LYS A 104 6.83 -13.39 11.56
C LYS A 104 8.03 -14.13 10.97
#